data_AF-A0A2J0L1Z3-F1
#
_entry.id   AF-A0A2J0L1Z3-F1
#
_cell.length_a   1.000
_cell.length_b   1.000
_cell.length_c   1.000
_cell.angle_alpha   90.00
_cell.angle_beta   90.00
_cell.angle_gamma   90.00
#
_symmetry.space_group_name_H-M   'P 1'
#
loop_
_entity.id
_entity.type
_entity.pdbx_description
1 polymer ?
#
loop_
_entity_poly.entity_id
_entity_poly.type
_entity_poly.pdbx_seq_one_letter_code
_entity_poly.pdbx_strand_id
1 'polypeptide(L)'
;YDYSKELRVDELYKKRFLFWKSWQGELIDRMGNGYKKRTECYDELMQNLLEMQKYLNDEKYKELEAFITEIKSIDPDVKKINLTNSERYRIAQFLEKTKRLIDKRFSYTYVKDYLELRK
;
A
#
# COMPACT_ATOMS: atom_id res chain seq x y z
N TYR A 1 -27.98 -11.30 -10.90
CA TYR A 1 -26.88 -10.34 -10.72
C TYR A 1 -26.92 -9.92 -9.26
N ASP A 2 -25.87 -10.21 -8.48
CA ASP A 2 -25.89 -10.00 -7.01
C ASP A 2 -25.20 -8.68 -6.66
N TYR A 3 -25.97 -7.60 -6.76
CA TYR A 3 -25.53 -6.25 -6.42
C TYR A 3 -24.99 -6.14 -4.98
N SER A 4 -25.46 -6.99 -4.06
CA SER A 4 -25.01 -6.97 -2.66
C SER A 4 -23.55 -7.38 -2.52
N LYS A 5 -23.09 -8.29 -3.39
CA LYS A 5 -21.72 -8.77 -3.42
C LYS A 5 -20.76 -7.71 -3.98
N GLU A 6 -21.14 -7.02 -5.05
CA GLU A 6 -20.35 -5.93 -5.65
C GLU A 6 -20.21 -4.73 -4.70
N LEU A 7 -21.31 -4.29 -4.07
CA LEU A 7 -21.29 -3.25 -3.04
C LEU A 7 -20.31 -3.59 -1.91
N ARG A 8 -20.25 -4.87 -1.51
CA ARG A 8 -19.32 -5.33 -0.47
C ARG A 8 -17.86 -5.32 -0.92
N VAL A 9 -17.57 -5.63 -2.18
CA VAL A 9 -16.20 -5.55 -2.74
C VAL A 9 -15.71 -4.11 -2.74
N ASP A 10 -16.56 -3.19 -3.21
CA ASP A 10 -16.25 -1.76 -3.27
C ASP A 10 -15.92 -1.19 -1.89
N GLU A 11 -16.74 -1.49 -0.89
CA GLU A 11 -16.54 -1.03 0.48
C GLU A 11 -15.25 -1.59 1.09
N LEU A 12 -14.98 -2.89 0.89
CA LEU A 12 -13.75 -3.52 1.38
C LEU A 12 -12.52 -2.91 0.70
N TYR A 13 -12.56 -2.71 -0.63
CA TYR A 13 -11.49 -2.07 -1.36
C TYR A 13 -11.21 -0.65 -0.86
N LYS A 14 -12.25 0.19 -0.78
CA LYS A 14 -12.15 1.58 -0.30
C LYS A 14 -11.52 1.63 1.10
N LYS A 15 -11.96 0.75 2.00
CA LYS A 15 -11.44 0.65 3.36
C LYS A 15 -9.96 0.30 3.37
N ARG A 16 -9.54 -0.71 2.60
CA ARG A 16 -8.13 -1.12 2.52
C ARG A 16 -7.26 -0.04 1.90
N PHE A 17 -7.73 0.60 0.84
CA PHE A 17 -7.04 1.72 0.21
C PHE A 17 -6.83 2.90 1.19
N LEU A 18 -7.86 3.27 1.96
CA LEU A 18 -7.76 4.33 2.95
C LEU A 18 -6.74 3.99 4.05
N PHE A 19 -6.76 2.77 4.55
CA PHE A 19 -5.81 2.32 5.56
C PHE A 19 -4.39 2.25 5.03
N TRP A 20 -4.17 1.70 3.84
CA TRP A 20 -2.88 1.74 3.17
C TRP A 20 -2.35 3.19 3.07
N LYS A 21 -3.18 4.12 2.58
CA LYS A 21 -2.78 5.52 2.40
C LYS A 21 -2.38 6.19 3.72
N SER A 22 -3.08 5.84 4.79
CA SER A 22 -2.82 6.33 6.14
C SER A 22 -1.50 5.77 6.69
N TRP A 23 -1.31 4.45 6.64
CA TRP A 23 -0.11 3.78 7.13
C TRP A 23 1.15 4.12 6.34
N GLN A 24 1.03 4.32 5.03
CA GLN A 24 2.16 4.79 4.23
C GLN A 24 2.54 6.24 4.56
N GLY A 25 1.57 7.11 4.84
CA GLY A 25 1.85 8.45 5.36
C GLY A 25 2.58 8.40 6.71
N GLU A 26 2.04 7.60 7.63
CA GLU A 26 2.64 7.40 8.96
C GLU A 26 4.07 6.84 8.88
N LEU A 27 4.34 5.89 7.98
CA LEU A 27 5.70 5.36 7.79
C LEU A 27 6.66 6.47 7.32
N ILE A 28 6.24 7.29 6.35
CA ILE A 28 7.04 8.41 5.84
C ILE A 28 7.38 9.38 6.98
N ASP A 29 6.37 9.80 7.74
CA ASP A 29 6.52 10.74 8.86
C ASP A 29 7.42 10.17 9.98
N ARG A 30 7.37 8.85 10.18
CA ARG A 30 8.11 8.15 11.23
C ARG A 30 9.44 7.55 10.79
N MET A 31 9.94 7.87 9.60
CA MET A 31 11.28 7.43 9.18
C MET A 31 12.37 7.88 10.16
N GLY A 32 12.14 9.00 10.86
CA GLY A 32 13.02 9.52 11.90
C GLY A 32 12.96 8.82 13.27
N ASN A 33 11.92 8.02 13.52
CA ASN A 33 11.59 7.48 14.85
C ASN A 33 12.31 6.15 15.12
N GLY A 34 11.92 5.43 16.18
CA GLY A 34 12.48 4.12 16.50
C GLY A 34 12.07 3.02 15.51
N TYR A 35 12.95 2.02 15.30
CA TYR A 35 12.74 0.94 14.34
C TYR A 35 11.43 0.18 14.55
N LYS A 36 11.01 -0.08 15.80
CA LYS A 36 9.76 -0.79 16.10
C LYS A 36 8.54 -0.14 15.45
N LYS A 37 8.43 1.20 15.52
CA LYS A 37 7.30 1.92 14.93
C LYS A 37 7.37 1.94 13.40
N ARG A 38 8.57 2.04 12.81
CA ARG A 38 8.72 1.88 11.36
C ARG A 38 8.27 0.50 10.89
N THR A 39 8.71 -0.54 11.60
CA THR A 39 8.33 -1.93 11.30
C THR A 39 6.82 -2.12 11.37
N GLU A 40 6.18 -1.65 12.44
CA GLU A 40 4.72 -1.73 12.60
C GLU A 40 3.98 -1.03 11.44
N CYS A 41 4.38 0.21 11.09
CA CYS A 41 3.74 0.93 9.99
C CYS A 41 3.96 0.25 8.64
N TYR A 42 5.13 -0.34 8.44
CA TYR A 42 5.47 -1.09 7.24
C TYR A 42 4.67 -2.39 7.12
N ASP A 43 4.55 -3.16 8.20
CA ASP A 43 3.79 -4.41 8.15
C ASP A 43 2.29 -4.11 7.89
N GLU A 44 1.74 -3.06 8.51
CA GLU A 44 0.36 -2.61 8.30
C GLU A 44 0.09 -2.07 6.88
N LEU A 45 0.99 -1.26 6.31
CA LEU A 45 0.81 -0.79 4.93
C LEU A 45 0.88 -1.97 3.94
N MET A 46 1.79 -2.92 4.16
CA MET A 46 1.95 -4.10 3.29
C MET A 46 0.73 -5.01 3.37
N GLN A 47 0.20 -5.23 4.57
CA GLN A 47 -1.03 -5.99 4.74
C GLN A 47 -2.19 -5.36 3.97
N ASN A 48 -2.38 -4.04 4.07
CA ASN A 48 -3.48 -3.37 3.38
C ASN A 48 -3.30 -3.36 1.85
N LEU A 49 -2.08 -3.29 1.33
CA LEU A 49 -1.79 -3.47 -0.11
C LEU A 49 -2.18 -4.88 -0.59
N LEU A 50 -1.77 -5.92 0.15
CA LEU A 50 -2.10 -7.30 -0.20
C LEU A 50 -3.61 -7.56 -0.10
N GLU A 51 -4.30 -7.01 0.90
CA GLU A 51 -5.74 -7.16 1.03
C GLU A 51 -6.50 -6.42 -0.09
N MET A 52 -6.13 -5.19 -0.45
CA MET A 52 -6.79 -4.49 -1.55
C MET A 52 -6.54 -5.16 -2.90
N GLN A 53 -5.38 -5.80 -3.09
CA GLN A 53 -5.04 -6.52 -4.32
C GLN A 53 -6.00 -7.66 -4.64
N LYS A 54 -6.55 -8.33 -3.61
CA LYS A 54 -7.49 -9.45 -3.77
C LYS A 54 -8.80 -9.06 -4.46
N TYR A 55 -9.14 -7.78 -4.44
CA TYR A 55 -10.37 -7.26 -5.03
C TYR A 55 -10.17 -6.70 -6.44
N LEU A 56 -8.95 -6.76 -6.97
CA LEU A 56 -8.62 -6.28 -8.31
C LEU A 56 -8.68 -7.42 -9.32
N ASN A 57 -9.09 -7.08 -10.55
CA ASN A 57 -8.97 -7.99 -11.68
C ASN A 57 -7.51 -8.26 -12.07
N ASP A 58 -7.28 -9.25 -12.94
CA ASP A 58 -5.93 -9.68 -13.35
C ASP A 58 -5.01 -8.56 -13.81
N GLU A 59 -5.53 -7.57 -14.54
CA GLU A 59 -4.75 -6.42 -15.02
C GLU A 59 -4.25 -5.56 -13.85
N LYS A 60 -5.18 -5.09 -13.01
CA LYS A 60 -4.85 -4.22 -11.88
C LYS A 60 -4.13 -4.96 -10.76
N TYR A 61 -4.40 -6.26 -10.61
CA TYR A 61 -3.69 -7.15 -9.70
C TYR A 61 -2.19 -7.14 -10.01
N LYS A 62 -1.81 -7.38 -11.27
CA LYS A 62 -0.40 -7.42 -11.71
C LYS A 62 0.24 -6.04 -11.65
N GLU A 63 -0.51 -4.99 -11.99
CA GLU A 63 -0.01 -3.62 -11.85
C GLU A 63 0.31 -3.28 -10.38
N LEU A 64 -0.56 -3.68 -9.43
CA LEU A 64 -0.31 -3.46 -8.00
C LEU A 64 0.81 -4.37 -7.48
N GLU A 65 0.94 -5.59 -8.00
CA GLU A 65 2.00 -6.54 -7.64
C GLU A 65 3.40 -5.98 -7.88
N ALA A 66 3.58 -5.23 -8.97
CA ALA A 66 4.83 -4.55 -9.25
C ALA A 66 5.19 -3.55 -8.14
N PHE A 67 4.23 -2.72 -7.71
CA PHE A 67 4.43 -1.78 -6.60
C PHE A 67 4.68 -2.49 -5.27
N ILE A 68 3.94 -3.55 -4.97
CA ILE A 68 4.15 -4.37 -3.77
C ILE A 68 5.57 -4.94 -3.76
N THR A 69 6.06 -5.41 -4.90
CA THR A 69 7.42 -5.95 -5.04
C THR A 69 8.48 -4.87 -4.83
N GLU A 70 8.30 -3.69 -5.43
CA GLU A 70 9.19 -2.54 -5.22
C GLU A 70 9.23 -2.14 -3.73
N ILE A 71 8.07 -2.01 -3.09
CA ILE A 71 7.99 -1.64 -1.67
C ILE A 71 8.59 -2.74 -0.79
N LYS A 72 8.40 -4.02 -1.16
CA LYS A 72 8.99 -5.14 -0.44
C LYS A 72 10.52 -5.15 -0.46
N SER A 73 11.12 -4.61 -1.52
CA SER A 73 12.59 -4.54 -1.64
C SER A 73 13.26 -3.69 -0.55
N ILE A 74 12.53 -2.73 0.04
CA ILE A 74 13.05 -1.86 1.11
C ILE A 74 12.78 -2.40 2.53
N ASP A 75 12.16 -3.58 2.68
CA ASP A 75 11.88 -4.19 3.99
C ASP A 75 13.13 -4.26 4.90
N PRO A 76 14.30 -4.76 4.43
CA PRO A 76 15.49 -4.84 5.27
C PRO A 76 15.97 -3.46 5.75
N ASP A 77 15.85 -2.46 4.89
CA ASP A 77 16.25 -1.09 5.19
C ASP A 77 15.31 -0.46 6.22
N VAL A 78 13.99 -0.62 6.06
CA VAL A 78 13.00 -0.07 6.98
C VAL A 78 13.15 -0.67 8.39
N LYS A 79 13.43 -1.98 8.46
CA LYS A 79 13.59 -2.75 9.71
C LYS A 79 14.97 -2.63 10.35
N LYS A 80 15.93 -1.96 9.70
CA LYS A 80 17.24 -1.68 10.27
C LYS A 80 17.08 -0.89 11.58
N ILE A 81 17.80 -1.29 12.64
CA ILE A 81 17.72 -0.63 13.95
C ILE A 81 18.10 0.85 13.83
N ASN A 82 19.22 1.12 13.16
CA ASN A 82 19.78 2.46 12.98
C ASN A 82 19.85 2.81 11.50
N LEU A 83 19.14 3.87 11.12
CA LEU A 83 19.23 4.48 9.80
C LEU A 83 20.00 5.79 9.89
N THR A 84 20.95 5.96 8.98
CA THR A 84 21.59 7.25 8.69
C THR A 84 20.56 8.23 8.08
N ASN A 85 20.85 9.53 8.14
CA ASN A 85 19.97 10.54 7.55
C ASN A 85 19.76 10.32 6.05
N SER A 86 20.82 9.94 5.33
CA SER A 86 20.77 9.64 3.90
C SER A 86 19.87 8.44 3.59
N GLU A 87 19.94 7.37 4.40
CA GLU A 87 19.06 6.21 4.24
C GLU A 87 17.59 6.59 4.50
N ARG A 88 17.32 7.33 5.59
CA ARG A 88 15.97 7.80 5.92
C ARG A 88 15.38 8.62 4.78
N TYR A 89 16.16 9.57 4.26
CA TYR A 89 15.73 10.44 3.17
C TYR A 89 15.46 9.64 1.88
N ARG A 90 16.37 8.73 1.50
CA ARG A 90 16.19 7.87 0.32
C ARG A 90 14.91 7.03 0.41
N ILE A 91 14.67 6.39 1.56
CA ILE A 91 13.50 5.55 1.78
C ILE A 91 12.22 6.39 1.77
N ALA A 92 12.21 7.55 2.44
CA ALA A 92 11.07 8.47 2.44
C ALA A 92 10.72 8.94 1.03
N GLN A 93 11.71 9.37 0.24
CA GLN A 93 11.50 9.77 -1.16
C GLN A 93 10.95 8.63 -2.03
N PHE A 94 11.44 7.41 -1.82
CA PHE A 94 10.90 6.23 -2.48
C PHE A 94 9.42 6.00 -2.11
N LEU A 95 9.09 6.04 -0.81
CA LEU A 95 7.72 5.87 -0.32
C LEU A 95 6.77 6.98 -0.78
N GLU A 96 7.22 8.23 -0.86
CA GLU A 96 6.43 9.35 -1.41
C GLU A 96 6.14 9.16 -2.90
N LYS A 97 7.14 8.70 -3.66
CA LYS A 97 6.98 8.40 -5.08
C LYS A 97 5.95 7.29 -5.28
N THR A 98 6.10 6.15 -4.58
CA THR A 98 5.16 5.03 -4.72
C THR A 98 3.76 5.43 -4.23
N LYS A 99 3.65 6.21 -3.14
CA LYS A 99 2.36 6.74 -2.65
C LYS A 99 1.62 7.50 -3.74
N ARG A 100 2.30 8.45 -4.40
CA ARG A 100 1.69 9.26 -5.48
C ARG A 100 1.26 8.41 -6.67
N LEU A 101 2.09 7.44 -7.06
CA LEU A 101 1.79 6.56 -8.19
C LEU A 101 0.60 5.64 -7.89
N ILE A 102 0.58 5.02 -6.71
CA ILE A 102 -0.50 4.15 -6.28
C ILE A 102 -1.79 4.96 -6.11
N ASP A 103 -1.76 6.14 -5.47
CA ASP A 103 -2.94 6.99 -5.30
C ASP A 103 -3.56 7.39 -6.64
N LYS A 104 -2.73 7.76 -7.62
CA LYS A 104 -3.17 8.11 -8.97
C LYS A 104 -3.79 6.93 -9.74
N ARG A 105 -3.30 5.72 -9.54
CA ARG A 105 -3.68 4.53 -10.34
C ARG A 105 -4.76 3.67 -9.68
N PHE A 106 -4.84 3.70 -8.34
CA PHE A 106 -5.64 2.80 -7.53
C PHE A 106 -6.64 3.51 -6.61
N SER A 107 -6.79 4.83 -6.70
CA SER A 107 -7.97 5.45 -6.07
C SER A 107 -9.25 4.86 -6.67
N TYR A 108 -10.27 4.67 -5.84
CA TYR A 108 -11.52 3.99 -6.22
C TYR A 108 -12.11 4.50 -7.53
N THR A 109 -12.06 5.81 -7.78
CA THR A 109 -12.56 6.44 -9.01
C THR A 109 -11.94 5.84 -10.28
N TYR A 110 -10.68 5.40 -10.25
CA TYR A 110 -9.97 4.84 -11.40
C TYR A 110 -10.03 3.31 -11.50
N VAL A 111 -10.51 2.62 -10.46
CA VAL A 111 -10.46 1.15 -10.38
C VAL A 111 -11.79 0.49 -10.13
N LYS A 112 -12.87 1.24 -9.86
CA LYS A 112 -14.21 0.71 -9.62
C LYS A 112 -14.67 -0.29 -10.70
N ASP A 113 -14.34 -0.04 -11.96
CA ASP A 113 -14.73 -0.87 -13.11
C ASP A 113 -13.79 -2.09 -13.29
N TYR A 114 -12.76 -2.20 -12.43
CA TYR A 114 -11.76 -3.26 -12.40
C TYR A 114 -11.85 -4.09 -11.10
N LEU A 115 -12.90 -3.89 -10.30
CA LEU A 115 -13.10 -4.62 -9.05
C LEU A 115 -13.83 -5.94 -9.30
N GLU A 116 -13.29 -7.03 -8.76
CA GLU A 116 -13.91 -8.35 -8.81
C GLU A 116 -13.64 -9.11 -7.50
N LEU A 117 -14.65 -9.82 -6.98
CA LEU A 117 -14.40 -10.75 -5.87
C LEU A 117 -13.71 -11.98 -6.45
N ARG A 118 -12.37 -12.00 -6.40
CA ARG A 118 -11.59 -13.21 -6.71
C ARG A 118 -12.01 -14.35 -5.76
N LYS A 119 -12.27 -15.52 -6.34
CA LYS A 119 -12.66 -16.74 -5.62
C LYS A 119 -11.45 -17.41 -4.99
#